data_AF-A0A958GB51-F1
#
_entry.id   AF-A0A958GB51-F1
#
_cell.length_a   1.000
_cell.length_b   1.000
_cell.length_c   1.000
_cell.angle_alpha   90.00
_cell.angle_beta   90.00
_cell.angle_gamma   90.00
#
_symmetry.space_group_name_H-M   'P 1'
#
loop_
_entity.id
_entity.type
_entity.pdbx_description
1 polymer ?
#
loop_
_entity_poly.entity_id
_entity_poly.type
_entity_poly.pdbx_seq_one_letter_code
_entity_poly.pdbx_strand_id
1 'polypeptide(L)' 'MKVLISHSYFLYLDAKEAAARKPYPPLASITLAAWIRQELGLEAEFYDVMFDKGPLGLIEA' A
#
# COMPACT_ATOMS: atom_id res chain seq x y z
N MET A 1 11.42 16.68 -2.04
CA MET A 1 10.96 15.59 -2.91
C MET A 1 9.88 14.82 -2.16
N LYS A 2 8.80 14.43 -2.84
CA LYS A 2 7.70 13.65 -2.23
C LYS A 2 7.73 12.23 -2.76
N VAL A 3 7.50 11.26 -1.90
CA VAL A 3 7.51 9.83 -2.23
C VAL A 3 6.16 9.22 -1.87
N LEU A 4 5.46 8.67 -2.87
CA LEU A 4 4.27 7.84 -2.65
C LEU A 4 4.69 6.36 -2.64
N ILE A 5 4.33 5.65 -1.57
CA ILE A 5 4.59 4.22 -1.42
C ILE A 5 3.26 3.48 -1.55
N SER A 6 3.28 2.38 -2.28
CA SER A 6 2.15 1.45 -2.37
C SER A 6 2.67 0.01 -2.59
N HIS A 7 1.79 -0.93 -2.90
CA HIS A 7 2.11 -2.30 -3.26
C HIS A 7 1.17 -2.82 -4.34
N SER A 8 1.44 -4.00 -4.91
CA SER A 8 0.64 -4.58 -6.01
C SER A 8 -0.37 -5.64 -5.56
N TYR A 9 -0.63 -5.75 -4.26
CA TYR A 9 -1.57 -6.73 -3.71
C TYR A 9 -2.99 -6.15 -3.65
N PHE A 10 -3.84 -6.54 -4.59
CA PHE A 10 -5.27 -6.18 -4.65
C PHE A 10 -6.11 -7.40 -4.21
N LEU A 11 -6.73 -7.35 -3.04
CA LEU A 11 -7.46 -8.49 -2.44
C LEU A 11 -8.52 -9.05 -3.38
N TYR A 12 -9.23 -8.18 -4.09
CA TYR A 12 -10.36 -8.58 -4.92
C TYR A 12 -9.96 -9.22 -6.26
N LEU A 13 -8.67 -9.23 -6.60
CA LEU A 13 -8.15 -9.98 -7.76
C LEU A 13 -7.87 -11.46 -7.43
N ASP A 14 -7.91 -11.85 -6.15
CA ASP A 14 -7.85 -13.25 -5.71
C ASP A 14 -9.13 -13.62 -4.94
N ALA A 15 -10.04 -14.32 -5.62
CA ALA A 15 -11.32 -14.72 -5.03
C ALA A 15 -11.16 -15.67 -3.81
N LYS A 16 -10.08 -16.46 -3.74
CA LYS A 16 -9.85 -17.38 -2.61
C LYS A 16 -9.44 -16.60 -1.37
N GLU A 17 -8.52 -15.65 -1.53
CA GLU A 17 -8.08 -14.77 -0.44
C GLU A 17 -9.20 -13.85 0.02
N ALA A 18 -9.98 -13.28 -0.91
CA ALA A 18 -11.15 -12.47 -0.58
C ALA A 18 -12.19 -13.26 0.23
N ALA A 19 -12.42 -14.53 -0.10
CA ALA A 19 -13.30 -15.41 0.66
C ALA A 19 -12.73 -15.76 2.05
N ALA A 20 -11.41 -15.83 2.19
CA ALA A 20 -10.74 -16.14 3.45
C ALA A 20 -10.87 -15.02 4.50
N ARG A 21 -11.05 -13.75 4.06
CA ARG A 21 -11.28 -12.58 4.94
C ARG A 21 -10.21 -12.38 6.01
N LYS A 22 -8.94 -12.59 5.65
CA LYS A 22 -7.79 -12.44 6.54
C LYS A 22 -6.83 -11.37 6.01
N PRO A 23 -7.21 -10.09 6.04
CA PRO A 23 -6.29 -9.04 5.68
C PRO A 23 -5.11 -8.99 6.66
N TYR A 24 -3.93 -8.66 6.16
CA TYR A 24 -2.73 -8.47 6.97
C TYR A 24 -2.16 -7.07 6.69
N PRO A 25 -1.55 -6.43 7.69
CA PRO A 25 -1.00 -5.10 7.51
C PRO A 25 0.20 -5.14 6.54
N PRO A 26 0.36 -4.14 5.65
CA PRO A 26 1.49 -4.05 4.71
C PRO A 26 2.76 -3.57 5.42
N LEU A 27 3.30 -4.42 6.32
CA LEU A 27 4.40 -4.10 7.23
C LEU A 27 5.63 -3.55 6.51
N ALA A 28 6.00 -4.14 5.37
CA ALA A 28 7.15 -3.69 4.59
C ALA A 28 6.97 -2.24 4.11
N SER A 29 5.81 -1.92 3.53
CA SER A 29 5.53 -0.59 2.97
C SER A 29 5.46 0.49 4.06
N ILE A 30 4.78 0.22 5.18
CA ILE A 30 4.69 1.19 6.29
C ILE A 30 6.04 1.40 6.98
N THR A 31 6.86 0.35 7.09
CA THR A 31 8.20 0.45 7.69
C THR A 31 9.14 1.23 6.78
N LEU A 32 9.08 1.00 5.46
CA LEU A 32 9.82 1.80 4.48
C LEU A 32 9.41 3.27 4.55
N ALA A 33 8.12 3.57 4.65
CA ALA A 33 7.64 4.95 4.78
C ALA A 33 8.19 5.63 6.04
N ALA A 34 8.25 4.92 7.17
CA ALA A 34 8.86 5.45 8.40
C ALA A 34 10.37 5.68 8.23
N TRP A 35 11.07 4.72 7.64
CA TRP A 35 12.51 4.80 7.41
C TRP A 35 12.87 5.96 6.48
N ILE A 36 12.14 6.17 5.37
CA ILE A 36 12.37 7.30 4.46
C ILE A 36 12.19 8.65 5.18
N ARG A 37 11.17 8.76 6.04
CA ARG A 37 10.95 9.98 6.84
C ARG A 37 12.08 10.21 7.84
N GLN A 38 12.53 9.17 8.53
CA GLN A 38 13.54 9.27 9.60
C GLN A 38 14.96 9.45 9.06
N GLU A 39 15.38 8.64 8.09
CA GLU A 39 16.77 8.57 7.65
C GLU A 39 17.07 9.50 6.48
N LEU A 40 16.09 9.77 5.60
CA LEU A 40 16.29 10.64 4.44
C LEU A 40 15.67 12.03 4.61
N GLY A 41 14.85 12.26 5.64
CA GLY A 41 14.17 13.53 5.87
C GLY A 41 13.19 13.92 4.75
N LEU A 42 12.72 12.95 3.96
CA LEU A 42 11.79 13.18 2.85
C LEU A 42 10.34 13.04 3.30
N GLU A 43 9.45 13.76 2.61
CA GLU A 43 8.01 13.51 2.70
C GLU A 43 7.69 12.16 2.07
N ALA A 44 7.12 11.25 2.86
CA ALA A 44 6.60 9.98 2.39
C ALA A 44 5.12 9.87 2.72
N GLU A 45 4.34 9.34 1.79
CA GLU A 45 2.92 9.01 1.93
C GLU A 45 2.73 7.53 1.57
N PHE A 46 1.70 6.91 2.14
CA PHE A 46 1.40 5.49 1.89
C PHE A 46 -0.05 5.34 1.45
N TYR A 47 -0.25 4.67 0.32
CA TYR A 47 -1.56 4.31 -0.21
C TYR A 47 -1.70 2.80 -0.27
N ASP A 48 -2.65 2.24 0.48
CA ASP A 48 -2.93 0.81 0.52
C ASP A 48 -3.97 0.44 -0.54
N VAL A 49 -3.54 -0.24 -1.60
CA VAL A 49 -4.43 -0.70 -2.67
C VAL A 49 -5.18 -2.00 -2.33
N MET A 50 -5.01 -2.56 -1.13
CA MET A 50 -5.54 -3.88 -0.78
C MET A 50 -7.04 -4.00 -1.05
N PHE A 51 -7.81 -2.96 -0.73
CA PHE A 51 -9.26 -2.93 -0.92
C PHE A 51 -9.69 -2.22 -2.21
N ASP A 52 -8.76 -1.88 -3.08
CA ASP A 52 -9.12 -1.38 -4.40
C ASP A 52 -9.57 -2.53 -5.30
N LYS A 53 -10.52 -2.23 -6.20
CA LYS A 53 -10.96 -3.18 -7.23
C LYS A 53 -10.01 -3.24 -8.43
N GLY A 54 -8.99 -2.38 -8.46
CA GLY A 54 -8.03 -2.24 -9.55
C GLY A 54 -7.21 -0.96 -9.39
N PRO A 55 -6.31 -0.65 -10.34
CA PRO A 55 -5.29 0.39 -10.16
C PRO A 55 -5.80 1.83 -10.22
N LEU A 56 -7.08 2.05 -10.56
CA LEU A 56 -7.62 3.40 -10.76
C LEU A 56 -7.57 4.25 -9.48
N GLY A 57 -7.82 3.66 -8.32
CA GLY A 57 -7.77 4.38 -7.03
C GLY A 57 -6.38 4.97 -6.75
N LEU A 58 -5.32 4.22 -7.06
CA LEU A 58 -3.93 4.68 -6.91
C LEU A 58 -3.56 5.80 -7.89
N ILE A 59 -4.12 5.79 -9.11
CA ILE A 59 -3.82 6.82 -10.12
C ILE A 59 -4.43 8.18 -9.73
N GLU A 60 -5.53 8.16 -9.00
CA GLU A 60 -6.27 9.35 -8.54
C GLU A 60 -5.77 9.91 -7.19
N ALA A 61 -4.82 9.22 -6.54
CA ALA A 61 -4.31 9.52 -5.20
C ALA A 61 -3.33 10.71 -5.15
#